data_AF-A0A9N8VY39-F1
#
_entry.id   AF-A0A9N8VY39-F1
#
_cell.length_a   1.000
_cell.length_b   1.000
_cell.length_c   1.000
_cell.angle_alpha   90.00
_cell.angle_beta   90.00
_cell.angle_gamma   90.00
#
_symmetry.space_group_name_H-M   'P 1'
#
loop_
_entity.id
_entity.type
_entity.pdbx_description
1 polymer ?
#
loop_
_entity_poly.entity_id
_entity_poly.type
_entity_poly.pdbx_seq_one_letter_code
_entity_poly.pdbx_strand_id
1 'polypeptide(L)'
;MDALSVTTTTEVNNLSPNFIKLELDPSHQPTLVSDILEEIFSLIAETDSCSTAYYYYDHATLKDLYSCTLVNRQWCASAVRILWKRPFSSFHNGGHKLITTYLRGLDIEERRDLKLKGIKLPTVSPIPMFNYPSLIRHLDYGEMLYAVEVWCSKLPRRRSNAVISVMRVLLRLLLHNAGPLSSLKLASLGEDYHNERVMILAEPEIRSLITSVKLLSLDGFDYNQHGLLVRLPDLCKNIEYLHLRGWYGHHPQNEGTITSLQKDAAAISLRRLIKAQKSLISLDMIDCKAYLGHIISALDTQSISLRQMKFRLVDFKDCGPWDGLATCHRLKKLEFWFCKGITQKMINPLIHGTFPELEEVKMLQYGKSCEEFRIWINNMNGTINKEEILEDSTDDIAESQDES
;
A
#
# COMPACT_ATOMS: atom_id res chain seq x y z
N MET A 1 -80.54 38.94 -16.70
CA MET A 1 -80.91 37.85 -17.60
C MET A 1 -79.62 37.35 -18.21
N ASP A 2 -78.85 36.61 -17.43
CA ASP A 2 -79.00 35.15 -17.24
C ASP A 2 -78.64 34.43 -18.55
N ALA A 3 -77.82 33.38 -18.61
CA ALA A 3 -77.00 32.69 -17.63
C ALA A 3 -76.15 31.66 -18.43
N LEU A 4 -75.16 31.06 -17.76
CA LEU A 4 -74.66 29.70 -17.97
C LEU A 4 -73.83 29.39 -19.23
N SER A 5 -72.50 29.40 -19.06
CA SER A 5 -71.60 28.54 -19.84
C SER A 5 -71.54 27.16 -19.19
N VAL A 6 -72.01 26.14 -19.90
CA VAL A 6 -71.83 24.72 -19.53
C VAL A 6 -70.83 24.11 -20.52
N THR A 7 -69.67 23.74 -19.99
CA THR A 7 -68.63 22.95 -20.65
C THR A 7 -68.90 21.46 -20.40
N THR A 8 -68.98 20.66 -21.46
CA THR A 8 -68.92 19.18 -21.41
C THR A 8 -68.17 18.69 -22.65
N THR A 9 -66.94 18.21 -22.47
CA THR A 9 -66.49 16.79 -22.39
C THR A 9 -66.07 16.21 -23.74
N THR A 10 -64.77 15.92 -23.86
CA THR A 10 -64.30 14.66 -24.46
C THR A 10 -62.95 14.33 -23.83
N GLU A 11 -62.95 13.28 -23.01
CA GLU A 11 -61.80 12.60 -22.42
C GLU A 11 -61.03 11.81 -23.48
N VAL A 12 -59.69 11.82 -23.41
CA VAL A 12 -58.87 10.63 -23.67
C VAL A 12 -57.64 10.65 -22.75
N ASN A 13 -57.77 9.92 -21.64
CA ASN A 13 -56.80 9.03 -20.98
C ASN A 13 -55.32 9.46 -20.81
N ASN A 14 -55.00 9.97 -19.61
CA ASN A 14 -53.68 9.84 -18.98
C ASN A 14 -53.71 8.73 -17.93
N LEU A 15 -53.16 7.55 -18.25
CA LEU A 15 -52.90 6.50 -17.27
C LEU A 15 -51.56 6.81 -16.57
N SER A 16 -51.64 7.33 -15.35
CA SER A 16 -50.51 7.28 -14.39
C SER A 16 -50.44 5.89 -13.76
N PRO A 17 -49.25 5.30 -13.57
CA PRO A 17 -49.13 4.05 -12.84
C PRO A 17 -49.38 4.33 -11.34
N ASN A 18 -50.44 3.73 -10.82
CA ASN A 18 -50.68 3.61 -9.38
C ASN A 18 -49.51 2.85 -8.74
N PHE A 19 -48.56 3.57 -8.15
CA PHE A 19 -47.68 2.98 -7.14
C PHE A 19 -48.52 2.77 -5.88
N ILE A 20 -48.92 1.53 -5.64
CA ILE A 20 -49.36 1.09 -4.32
C ILE A 20 -48.19 1.36 -3.37
N LYS A 21 -48.30 2.43 -2.58
CA LYS A 21 -47.44 2.65 -1.42
C LYS A 21 -47.80 1.56 -0.41
N LEU A 22 -47.08 0.44 -0.46
CA LEU A 22 -47.03 -0.49 0.65
C LEU A 22 -46.41 0.27 1.82
N GLU A 23 -47.26 0.82 2.70
CA GLU A 23 -46.86 1.25 4.04
C GLU A 23 -46.50 -0.02 4.83
N LEU A 24 -45.27 -0.49 4.65
CA LEU A 24 -44.67 -1.45 5.54
C LEU A 24 -44.51 -0.77 6.90
N ASP A 25 -45.08 -1.39 7.93
CA ASP A 25 -44.84 -1.05 9.32
C ASP A 25 -43.31 -0.92 9.53
N PRO A 26 -42.79 0.22 10.06
CA PRO A 26 -41.37 0.42 10.29
C PRO A 26 -40.72 -0.68 11.15
N SER A 27 -41.52 -1.41 11.94
CA SER A 27 -41.06 -2.53 12.74
C SER A 27 -40.82 -3.84 11.96
N HIS A 28 -41.26 -3.92 10.70
CA HIS A 28 -41.19 -5.11 9.84
C HIS A 28 -40.28 -4.94 8.61
N GLN A 29 -39.47 -3.88 8.53
CA GLN A 29 -38.42 -3.83 7.52
C GLN A 29 -37.33 -4.86 7.85
N PRO A 30 -37.03 -5.83 6.96
CA PRO A 30 -35.90 -6.72 7.17
C PRO A 30 -34.62 -5.87 7.20
N THR A 31 -34.08 -5.68 8.40
CA THR A 31 -32.80 -5.01 8.62
C THR A 31 -31.73 -6.09 8.62
N LEU A 32 -30.85 -6.07 7.62
CA LEU A 32 -29.63 -6.87 7.70
C LEU A 32 -28.83 -6.42 8.92
N VAL A 33 -28.43 -7.35 9.78
CA VAL A 33 -27.60 -7.06 10.94
C VAL A 33 -26.27 -6.45 10.45
N SER A 34 -25.72 -5.48 11.21
CA SER A 34 -24.50 -4.76 10.83
C SER A 34 -23.35 -5.68 10.42
N ASP A 35 -23.20 -6.82 11.09
CA ASP A 35 -22.13 -7.78 10.83
C ASP A 35 -22.28 -8.45 9.45
N ILE A 36 -23.52 -8.74 9.04
CA ILE A 36 -23.80 -9.30 7.72
C ILE A 36 -23.56 -8.25 6.62
N LEU A 37 -23.95 -6.99 6.86
CA LEU A 37 -23.66 -5.90 5.93
C LEU A 37 -22.15 -5.68 5.78
N GLU A 38 -21.40 -5.71 6.89
CA GLU A 38 -19.95 -5.56 6.86
C GLU A 38 -19.28 -6.70 6.10
N GLU A 39 -19.75 -7.94 6.25
CA GLU A 39 -19.24 -9.09 5.48
C GLU A 39 -19.53 -8.92 3.98
N ILE A 40 -20.77 -8.61 3.61
CA ILE A 40 -21.17 -8.38 2.21
C ILE A 40 -20.33 -7.25 1.59
N PHE A 41 -20.20 -6.13 2.29
CA PHE A 41 -19.43 -4.98 1.82
C PHE A 41 -17.93 -5.28 1.76
N SER A 42 -17.39 -6.12 2.64
CA SER A 42 -16.00 -6.55 2.59
C SER A 42 -15.75 -7.42 1.37
N LEU A 43 -16.66 -8.36 1.06
CA LEU A 43 -16.58 -9.16 -0.16
C LEU A 43 -16.62 -8.28 -1.41
N ILE A 44 -17.51 -7.29 -1.48
CA ILE A 44 -17.56 -6.31 -2.60
C ILE A 44 -16.23 -5.55 -2.73
N ALA A 45 -15.61 -5.19 -1.60
CA ALA A 45 -14.33 -4.49 -1.60
C ALA A 45 -13.15 -5.40 -1.98
N GLU A 46 -13.22 -6.71 -1.68
CA GLU A 46 -12.13 -7.68 -1.90
C GLU A 46 -12.16 -8.34 -3.28
N THR A 47 -13.33 -8.45 -3.94
CA THR A 47 -13.55 -9.23 -5.17
C THR A 47 -12.68 -8.88 -6.38
N ASP A 48 -11.96 -7.75 -6.40
CA ASP A 48 -11.09 -7.35 -7.52
C ASP A 48 -9.60 -7.25 -7.18
N SER A 49 -9.18 -7.62 -5.96
CA SER A 49 -7.76 -7.55 -5.57
C SER A 49 -6.89 -8.71 -6.11
N CYS A 50 -7.47 -9.64 -6.87
CA CYS A 50 -6.80 -10.85 -7.37
C CYS A 50 -6.26 -10.74 -8.82
N SER A 51 -6.59 -9.69 -9.59
CA SER A 51 -6.40 -9.70 -11.05
C SER A 51 -5.40 -8.70 -11.63
N THR A 52 -4.80 -7.79 -10.85
CA THR A 52 -3.78 -6.87 -11.39
C THR A 52 -2.43 -7.08 -10.74
N ALA A 53 -1.40 -7.29 -11.56
CA ALA A 53 0.01 -7.38 -11.16
C ALA A 53 0.55 -6.17 -10.36
N TYR A 54 -0.30 -5.15 -10.15
CA TYR A 54 -0.07 -3.94 -9.38
C TYR A 54 -1.24 -3.76 -8.39
N TYR A 55 -0.94 -3.77 -7.09
CA TYR A 55 -1.91 -3.63 -5.99
C TYR A 55 -2.60 -2.26 -5.97
N TYR A 56 -3.60 -2.08 -6.83
CA TYR A 56 -4.64 -1.08 -6.69
C TYR A 56 -5.96 -1.84 -6.53
N TYR A 57 -6.74 -1.54 -5.49
CA TYR A 57 -8.17 -1.86 -5.53
C TYR A 57 -8.74 -1.26 -6.83
N ASP A 58 -9.61 -1.97 -7.53
CA ASP A 58 -10.27 -1.40 -8.70
C ASP A 58 -11.08 -0.16 -8.26
N HIS A 59 -10.97 0.92 -9.04
CA HIS A 59 -11.72 2.17 -8.84
C HIS A 59 -13.23 1.94 -8.84
N ALA A 60 -13.72 0.87 -9.48
CA ALA A 60 -15.14 0.52 -9.54
C ALA A 60 -15.71 0.09 -8.19
N THR A 61 -15.04 -0.81 -7.47
CA THR A 61 -15.58 -1.44 -6.24
C THR A 61 -15.76 -0.45 -5.08
N LEU A 62 -14.84 0.50 -4.91
CA LEU A 62 -14.95 1.54 -3.89
C LEU A 62 -16.09 2.53 -4.19
N LYS A 63 -16.38 2.80 -5.47
CA LYS A 63 -17.49 3.67 -5.89
C LYS A 63 -18.86 3.04 -5.54
N ASP A 64 -18.98 1.74 -5.70
CA ASP A 64 -20.19 1.01 -5.33
C ASP A 64 -20.41 1.03 -3.82
N LEU A 65 -19.33 0.89 -3.04
CA LEU A 65 -19.39 1.00 -1.59
C LEU A 65 -19.72 2.43 -1.12
N TYR A 66 -19.25 3.47 -1.81
CA TYR A 66 -19.68 4.86 -1.55
C TYR A 66 -21.18 5.04 -1.76
N SER A 67 -21.77 4.41 -2.78
CA SER A 67 -23.21 4.48 -3.03
C SER A 67 -24.01 3.88 -1.86
N CYS A 68 -23.48 2.83 -1.22
CA CYS A 68 -24.08 2.25 -0.01
C CYS A 68 -24.17 3.24 1.15
N THR A 69 -23.28 4.25 1.21
CA THR A 69 -23.31 5.26 2.28
C THR A 69 -24.53 6.20 2.21
N LEU A 70 -25.20 6.27 1.06
CA LEU A 70 -26.31 7.17 0.79
C LEU A 70 -27.68 6.51 1.02
N VAL A 71 -27.72 5.19 1.30
CA VAL A 71 -28.96 4.42 1.41
C VAL A 71 -29.71 4.74 2.71
N ASN A 72 -29.09 4.46 3.86
CA ASN A 72 -29.64 4.77 5.18
C ASN A 72 -28.52 4.84 6.23
N ARG A 73 -28.85 5.21 7.47
CA ARG A 73 -27.86 5.35 8.56
C ARG A 73 -27.08 4.07 8.87
N GLN A 74 -27.71 2.90 8.77
CA GLN A 74 -27.09 1.63 9.09
C GLN A 74 -26.08 1.23 8.01
N TRP A 75 -26.49 1.30 6.74
CA TRP A 75 -25.61 1.05 5.60
C TRP A 75 -24.46 2.04 5.56
N CYS A 76 -24.73 3.32 5.87
CA CYS A 76 -23.71 4.34 6.03
C CYS A 76 -22.68 3.96 7.08
N ALA A 77 -23.11 3.54 8.28
CA ALA A 77 -22.20 3.13 9.34
C ALA A 77 -21.32 1.92 8.94
N SER A 78 -21.90 0.88 8.33
CA SER A 78 -21.16 -0.31 7.89
C SER A 78 -20.21 0.00 6.72
N ALA A 79 -20.67 0.74 5.72
CA ALA A 79 -19.84 1.11 4.57
C ALA A 79 -18.69 2.03 4.96
N VAL A 80 -18.93 3.02 5.83
CA VAL A 80 -17.87 3.93 6.32
C VAL A 80 -16.79 3.17 7.07
N ARG A 81 -17.13 2.15 7.87
CA ARG A 81 -16.13 1.32 8.57
C ARG A 81 -15.15 0.66 7.61
N ILE A 82 -15.58 0.29 6.40
CA ILE A 82 -14.74 -0.36 5.39
C ILE A 82 -13.98 0.70 4.57
N LEU A 83 -14.69 1.72 4.08
CA LEU A 83 -14.12 2.82 3.30
C LEU A 83 -12.99 3.54 4.05
N TRP A 84 -13.16 3.75 5.37
CA TRP A 84 -12.18 4.45 6.19
C TRP A 84 -11.09 3.56 6.80
N LYS A 85 -11.02 2.25 6.47
CA LYS A 85 -9.86 1.42 6.86
C LYS A 85 -8.55 1.95 6.25
N ARG A 86 -8.62 2.53 5.04
CA ARG A 86 -7.47 3.02 4.26
C ARG A 86 -7.74 4.41 3.65
N PRO A 87 -7.92 5.45 4.47
CA PRO A 87 -8.43 6.75 4.03
C PRO A 87 -7.42 7.58 3.22
N PHE A 88 -6.15 7.20 3.21
CA PHE A 88 -5.12 7.80 2.37
C PHE A 88 -4.72 6.78 1.33
N SER A 89 -5.45 6.78 0.23
CA SER A 89 -5.21 5.94 -0.94
C SER A 89 -5.40 6.82 -2.17
N SER A 90 -4.77 6.44 -3.28
CA SER A 90 -4.90 7.13 -4.57
C SER A 90 -6.37 7.25 -5.04
N PHE A 91 -7.27 6.45 -4.45
CA PHE A 91 -8.71 6.47 -4.69
C PHE A 91 -9.41 7.71 -4.13
N HIS A 92 -8.93 8.26 -3.01
CA HIS A 92 -9.56 9.42 -2.38
C HIS A 92 -9.07 10.70 -3.05
N ASN A 93 -9.66 11.02 -4.21
CA ASN A 93 -9.46 12.28 -4.93
C ASN A 93 -9.73 13.48 -4.00
N GLY A 94 -8.68 13.98 -3.36
CA GLY A 94 -8.74 15.06 -2.38
C GLY A 94 -8.56 14.65 -0.92
N GLY A 95 -7.56 13.82 -0.60
CA GLY A 95 -7.13 13.55 0.77
C GLY A 95 -6.98 14.81 1.65
N HIS A 96 -6.68 15.97 1.06
CA HIS A 96 -6.68 17.27 1.75
C HIS A 96 -8.04 17.67 2.38
N LYS A 97 -9.18 17.19 1.86
CA LYS A 97 -10.51 17.34 2.49
C LYS A 97 -10.61 16.48 3.76
N LEU A 98 -9.98 15.31 3.77
CA LEU A 98 -9.88 14.47 4.97
C LEU A 98 -9.04 15.16 6.03
N ILE A 99 -7.94 15.81 5.64
CA ILE A 99 -7.14 16.65 6.57
C ILE A 99 -8.03 17.68 7.27
N THR A 100 -8.89 18.38 6.52
CA THR A 100 -9.83 19.33 7.12
C THR A 100 -10.78 18.66 8.12
N THR A 101 -11.26 17.45 7.81
CA THR A 101 -12.15 16.68 8.70
C THR A 101 -11.44 16.26 9.98
N TYR A 102 -10.20 15.77 9.89
CA TYR A 102 -9.39 15.42 11.07
C TYR A 102 -9.04 16.65 11.91
N LEU A 103 -8.67 17.76 11.27
CA LEU A 103 -8.37 19.03 11.96
C LEU A 103 -9.58 19.62 12.71
N ARG A 104 -10.81 19.30 12.30
CA ARG A 104 -12.03 19.66 13.04
C ARG A 104 -12.22 18.86 14.32
N GLY A 105 -11.75 17.60 14.33
CA GLY A 105 -11.84 16.68 15.45
C GLY A 105 -10.74 16.84 16.51
N LEU A 106 -9.78 17.75 16.31
CA LEU A 106 -8.72 18.02 17.28
C LEU A 106 -9.26 18.64 18.57
N ASP A 107 -8.59 18.32 19.69
CA ASP A 107 -8.90 18.90 20.98
C ASP A 107 -8.48 20.38 21.10
N ILE A 108 -8.80 21.01 22.23
CA ILE A 108 -8.52 22.43 22.45
C ILE A 108 -7.02 22.71 22.50
N GLU A 109 -6.22 21.80 23.05
CA GLU A 109 -4.77 21.97 23.24
C GLU A 109 -4.00 21.81 21.93
N GLU A 110 -4.29 20.77 21.16
CA GLU A 110 -3.72 20.54 19.83
C GLU A 110 -4.02 21.70 18.88
N ARG A 111 -5.24 22.25 18.97
CA ARG A 111 -5.63 23.42 18.18
C ARG A 111 -4.93 24.68 18.65
N ARG A 112 -4.70 24.83 19.95
CA ARG A 112 -3.91 25.95 20.50
C ARG A 112 -2.47 25.88 20.00
N ASP A 113 -1.84 24.70 20.02
CA ASP A 113 -0.47 24.49 19.54
C ASP A 113 -0.32 24.90 18.06
N LEU A 114 -1.22 24.44 17.18
CA LEU A 114 -1.18 24.82 15.76
C LEU A 114 -1.42 26.33 15.56
N LYS A 115 -2.31 26.95 16.34
CA LYS A 115 -2.54 28.41 16.28
C LYS A 115 -1.34 29.21 16.74
N LEU A 116 -0.62 28.77 17.78
CA LEU A 116 0.62 29.41 18.24
C LEU A 116 1.72 29.37 17.18
N LYS A 117 1.76 28.29 16.38
CA LYS A 117 2.60 28.18 15.17
C LYS A 117 2.04 28.98 13.98
N GLY A 118 0.97 29.74 14.21
CA GLY A 118 0.31 30.64 13.26
C GLY A 118 -0.52 29.93 12.20
N ILE A 119 -0.80 28.63 12.33
CA ILE A 119 -1.55 27.85 11.34
C ILE A 119 -3.04 28.17 11.49
N LYS A 120 -3.67 28.66 10.41
CA LYS A 120 -5.10 28.96 10.39
C LYS A 120 -5.89 27.66 10.24
N LEU A 121 -6.65 27.31 11.28
CA LEU A 121 -7.45 26.08 11.32
C LEU A 121 -8.88 26.29 10.78
N PRO A 122 -9.53 25.22 10.28
CA PRO A 122 -10.94 25.26 9.95
C PRO A 122 -11.81 25.51 11.19
N THR A 123 -13.04 25.98 10.98
CA THR A 123 -14.07 26.09 12.02
C THR A 123 -14.40 24.70 12.58
N VAL A 124 -14.68 24.61 13.88
CA VAL A 124 -15.01 23.34 14.55
C VAL A 124 -16.27 22.70 13.96
N SER A 125 -17.23 23.53 13.55
CA SER A 125 -18.49 23.11 12.98
C SER A 125 -18.37 22.93 11.45
N PRO A 126 -19.01 21.89 10.87
CA PRO A 126 -19.75 20.82 11.55
C PRO A 126 -18.84 19.77 12.19
N ILE A 127 -19.30 19.21 13.32
CA ILE A 127 -18.64 18.10 14.01
C ILE A 127 -18.70 16.86 13.11
N PRO A 128 -17.59 16.09 12.97
CA PRO A 128 -17.60 14.85 12.22
C PRO A 128 -18.65 13.86 12.75
N MET A 129 -19.43 13.23 11.86
CA MET A 129 -20.49 12.28 12.22
C MET A 129 -19.97 11.00 12.86
N PHE A 130 -18.74 10.60 12.53
CA PHE A 130 -18.08 9.41 13.06
C PHE A 130 -16.71 9.77 13.62
N ASN A 131 -16.21 8.94 14.55
CA ASN A 131 -14.80 8.96 14.92
C ASN A 131 -13.96 8.32 13.79
N TYR A 132 -13.77 9.05 12.69
CA TYR A 132 -13.03 8.56 11.53
C TYR A 132 -11.60 8.07 11.86
N PRO A 133 -10.82 8.74 12.75
CA PRO A 133 -9.53 8.21 13.18
C PRO A 133 -9.57 6.78 13.73
N SER A 134 -10.64 6.39 14.45
CA SER A 134 -10.74 5.05 15.06
C SER A 134 -10.89 3.91 14.05
N LEU A 135 -11.34 4.23 12.85
CA LEU A 135 -11.60 3.29 11.76
C LEU A 135 -10.34 2.95 10.95
N ILE A 136 -9.27 3.72 11.09
CA ILE A 136 -8.05 3.53 10.30
C ILE A 136 -7.32 2.25 10.73
N ARG A 137 -6.96 1.42 9.75
CA ARG A 137 -6.14 0.21 9.93
C ARG A 137 -4.95 0.16 8.99
N HIS A 138 -5.00 0.87 7.87
CA HIS A 138 -3.95 0.90 6.86
C HIS A 138 -3.54 2.36 6.62
N LEU A 139 -2.27 2.66 6.90
CA LEU A 139 -1.71 3.99 6.69
C LEU A 139 -0.75 3.97 5.50
N ASP A 140 -1.11 4.65 4.41
CA ASP A 140 -0.14 5.09 3.42
C ASP A 140 0.40 6.46 3.85
N TYR A 141 1.63 6.46 4.38
CA TYR A 141 2.23 7.66 4.94
C TYR A 141 2.53 8.70 3.86
N GLY A 142 2.90 8.23 2.66
CA GLY A 142 3.23 9.10 1.54
C GLY A 142 2.02 9.89 1.07
N GLU A 143 0.90 9.20 0.85
CA GLU A 143 -0.38 9.83 0.48
C GLU A 143 -0.91 10.78 1.57
N MET A 144 -0.76 10.41 2.84
CA MET A 144 -1.12 11.30 3.95
C MET A 144 -0.27 12.58 3.95
N LEU A 145 1.05 12.44 3.76
CA LEU A 145 1.94 13.57 3.73
C LEU A 145 1.65 14.50 2.55
N TYR A 146 1.46 13.94 1.36
CA TYR A 146 1.02 14.68 0.18
C TYR A 146 -0.31 15.41 0.42
N ALA A 147 -1.29 14.75 1.04
CA ALA A 147 -2.56 15.38 1.40
C ALA A 147 -2.39 16.56 2.37
N VAL A 148 -1.48 16.46 3.33
CA VAL A 148 -1.13 17.56 4.25
C VAL A 148 -0.41 18.69 3.51
N GLU A 149 0.51 18.39 2.60
CA GLU A 149 1.20 19.40 1.78
C GLU A 149 0.24 20.19 0.91
N VAL A 150 -0.67 19.49 0.20
CA VAL A 150 -1.73 20.13 -0.57
C VAL A 150 -2.61 21.00 0.32
N TRP A 151 -2.95 20.52 1.52
CA TRP A 151 -3.73 21.32 2.48
C TRP A 151 -2.98 22.57 2.95
N CYS A 152 -1.71 22.43 3.35
CA CYS A 152 -0.86 23.53 3.78
C CYS A 152 -0.59 24.55 2.67
N SER A 153 -0.50 24.12 1.41
CA SER A 153 -0.29 25.01 0.26
C SER A 153 -1.42 26.01 0.06
N LYS A 154 -2.63 25.69 0.53
CA LYS A 154 -3.84 26.54 0.47
C LYS A 154 -3.93 27.53 1.63
N LEU A 155 -3.01 27.48 2.60
CA LEU A 155 -2.96 28.44 3.69
C LEU A 155 -2.55 29.83 3.16
N PRO A 156 -3.14 30.91 3.71
CA PRO A 156 -2.85 32.28 3.23
C PRO A 156 -1.40 32.72 3.47
N ARG A 157 -0.66 32.02 4.35
CA ARG A 157 0.77 32.22 4.58
C ARG A 157 1.48 30.87 4.57
N ARG A 158 2.40 30.70 3.63
CA ARG A 158 3.29 29.52 3.61
C ARG A 158 4.28 29.62 4.77
N ARG A 159 4.33 28.58 5.60
CA ARG A 159 5.36 28.44 6.64
C ARG A 159 6.12 27.15 6.40
N SER A 160 7.44 27.23 6.52
CA SER A 160 8.36 26.11 6.30
C SER A 160 7.97 24.84 7.06
N ASN A 161 7.56 24.99 8.34
CA ASN A 161 7.29 23.85 9.23
C ASN A 161 5.80 23.50 9.40
N ALA A 162 4.91 24.07 8.56
CA ALA A 162 3.47 23.84 8.68
C ALA A 162 3.13 22.35 8.49
N VAL A 163 3.73 21.72 7.48
CA VAL A 163 3.51 20.30 7.14
C VAL A 163 3.89 19.40 8.31
N ILE A 164 5.10 19.56 8.86
CA ILE A 164 5.58 18.78 10.02
C ILE A 164 4.66 18.96 11.22
N SER A 165 4.23 20.19 11.50
CA SER A 165 3.37 20.50 12.64
C SER A 165 2.00 19.84 12.52
N VAL A 166 1.39 19.92 11.32
CA VAL A 166 0.11 19.27 11.03
C VAL A 166 0.26 17.75 11.08
N MET A 167 1.30 17.18 10.46
CA MET A 167 1.58 15.74 10.50
C MET A 167 1.69 15.22 11.93
N ARG A 168 2.49 15.87 12.80
CA ARG A 168 2.62 15.47 14.22
C ARG A 168 1.29 15.41 14.95
N VAL A 169 0.46 16.43 14.80
CA VAL A 169 -0.86 16.48 15.43
C VAL A 169 -1.77 15.38 14.89
N LEU A 170 -1.79 15.18 13.56
CA LEU A 170 -2.62 14.12 12.97
C LEU A 170 -2.16 12.72 13.41
N LEU A 171 -0.85 12.46 13.46
CA LEU A 171 -0.31 11.18 13.91
C LEU A 171 -0.61 10.93 15.40
N ARG A 172 -0.60 11.96 16.25
CA ARG A 172 -1.08 11.86 17.64
C ARG A 172 -2.58 11.58 17.71
N LEU A 173 -3.38 12.28 16.91
CA LEU A 173 -4.81 12.00 16.80
C LEU A 173 -5.05 10.54 16.44
N LEU A 174 -4.30 10.00 15.48
CA LEU A 174 -4.36 8.57 15.14
C LEU A 174 -3.89 7.70 16.30
N LEU A 175 -2.77 8.00 16.94
CA LEU A 175 -2.28 7.23 18.08
C LEU A 175 -3.30 7.12 19.23
N HIS A 176 -4.04 8.20 19.50
CA HIS A 176 -5.01 8.24 20.60
C HIS A 176 -6.38 7.67 20.26
N ASN A 177 -6.75 7.61 18.98
CA ASN A 177 -8.10 7.19 18.57
C ASN A 177 -8.12 5.92 17.73
N ALA A 178 -7.09 5.67 16.93
CA ALA A 178 -6.97 4.47 16.13
C ALA A 178 -6.69 3.26 17.01
N GLY A 179 -7.27 2.12 16.63
CA GLY A 179 -6.77 0.83 17.08
C GLY A 179 -5.39 0.54 16.47
N PRO A 180 -4.80 -0.63 16.77
CA PRO A 180 -3.53 -1.05 16.20
C PRO A 180 -3.54 -0.97 14.67
N LEU A 181 -2.53 -0.30 14.09
CA LEU A 181 -2.37 -0.27 12.63
C LEU A 181 -2.01 -1.66 12.13
N SER A 182 -2.77 -2.17 11.17
CA SER A 182 -2.52 -3.45 10.53
C SER A 182 -1.43 -3.32 9.47
N SER A 183 -1.43 -2.23 8.70
CA SER A 183 -0.39 -1.98 7.70
C SER A 183 0.14 -0.54 7.69
N LEU A 184 1.41 -0.44 7.34
CA LEU A 184 2.09 0.82 7.03
C LEU A 184 2.74 0.72 5.66
N LYS A 185 2.46 1.70 4.79
CA LYS A 185 3.19 1.90 3.54
C LYS A 185 4.01 3.18 3.63
N LEU A 186 5.30 3.03 3.40
CA LEU A 186 6.27 4.11 3.29
C LEU A 186 6.68 4.17 1.81
N ALA A 187 5.93 4.95 1.04
CA ALA A 187 6.27 5.22 -0.34
C ALA A 187 7.45 6.21 -0.40
N SER A 188 8.27 6.10 -1.43
CA SER A 188 9.16 7.18 -1.78
C SER A 188 8.33 8.37 -2.20
N LEU A 189 8.69 9.51 -1.65
CA LEU A 189 7.98 10.74 -1.89
C LEU A 189 8.65 11.60 -2.97
N GLY A 190 9.76 11.15 -3.57
CA GLY A 190 10.52 11.91 -4.57
C GLY A 190 11.65 12.74 -3.96
N GLU A 191 12.46 13.34 -4.83
CA GLU A 191 13.77 13.96 -4.52
C GLU A 191 13.70 15.14 -3.54
N ASP A 192 12.53 15.78 -3.40
CA ASP A 192 12.32 16.96 -2.55
C ASP A 192 11.98 16.63 -1.08
N TYR A 193 11.94 15.36 -0.69
CA TYR A 193 11.44 14.98 0.63
C TYR A 193 12.54 14.94 1.69
N HIS A 194 12.52 15.96 2.55
CA HIS A 194 13.42 16.05 3.68
C HIS A 194 13.19 14.91 4.69
N ASN A 195 14.29 14.28 5.10
CA ASN A 195 14.35 13.24 6.14
C ASN A 195 13.52 13.55 7.40
N GLU A 196 13.44 14.82 7.79
CA GLU A 196 12.66 15.26 8.95
C GLU A 196 11.17 14.91 8.86
N ARG A 197 10.56 14.85 7.67
CA ARG A 197 9.12 14.58 7.51
C ARG A 197 8.79 13.12 7.80
N VAL A 198 9.66 12.18 7.46
CA VAL A 198 9.47 10.75 7.75
C VAL A 198 9.93 10.38 9.16
N MET A 199 10.92 11.10 9.69
CA MET A 199 11.45 10.86 11.05
C MET A 199 10.44 11.13 12.17
N ILE A 200 9.33 11.81 11.88
CA ILE A 200 8.21 11.99 12.82
C ILE A 200 7.73 10.64 13.37
N LEU A 201 7.70 9.59 12.53
CA LEU A 201 7.29 8.24 12.95
C LEU A 201 8.25 7.59 13.96
N ALA A 202 9.49 8.08 14.07
CA ALA A 202 10.47 7.60 15.04
C ALA A 202 10.47 8.42 16.34
N GLU A 203 9.70 9.51 16.44
CA GLU A 203 9.61 10.34 17.64
C GLU A 203 9.07 9.53 18.83
N PRO A 204 9.61 9.72 20.06
CA PRO A 204 9.20 8.95 21.23
C PRO A 204 7.70 8.98 21.50
N GLU A 205 7.02 10.11 21.24
CA GLU A 205 5.57 10.24 21.47
C GLU A 205 4.70 9.62 20.37
N ILE A 206 5.27 9.26 19.21
CA ILE A 206 4.53 8.78 18.02
C ILE A 206 4.87 7.33 17.68
N ARG A 207 6.10 6.88 17.96
CA ARG A 207 6.65 5.60 17.49
C ARG A 207 5.84 4.36 17.86
N SER A 208 5.04 4.42 18.93
CA SER A 208 4.12 3.33 19.32
C SER A 208 3.00 3.10 18.30
N LEU A 209 2.71 4.06 17.43
CA LEU A 209 1.74 3.92 16.35
C LEU A 209 2.12 2.81 15.36
N ILE A 210 3.44 2.61 15.15
CA ILE A 210 3.96 1.69 14.12
C ILE A 210 4.48 0.36 14.70
N THR A 211 4.54 0.18 16.02
CA THR A 211 5.09 -1.04 16.65
C THR A 211 4.20 -2.28 16.47
N SER A 212 2.91 -2.07 16.22
CA SER A 212 1.90 -3.12 16.04
C SER A 212 1.69 -3.54 14.59
N VAL A 213 2.38 -2.88 13.64
CA VAL A 213 2.23 -3.13 12.21
C VAL A 213 2.64 -4.55 11.85
N LYS A 214 1.75 -5.26 11.16
CA LYS A 214 1.99 -6.61 10.63
C LYS A 214 2.40 -6.61 9.17
N LEU A 215 1.87 -5.69 8.37
CA LEU A 215 2.24 -5.51 6.96
C LEU A 215 3.01 -4.22 6.78
N LEU A 216 4.27 -4.32 6.37
CA LEU A 216 5.11 -3.17 6.04
C LEU A 216 5.42 -3.17 4.54
N SER A 217 5.11 -2.07 3.86
CA SER A 217 5.49 -1.83 2.47
C SER A 217 6.50 -0.69 2.39
N LEU A 218 7.65 -0.95 1.77
CA LEU A 218 8.74 0.01 1.59
C LEU A 218 9.04 0.18 0.10
N ASP A 219 8.90 1.40 -0.39
CA ASP A 219 9.24 1.74 -1.78
C ASP A 219 10.65 2.37 -1.82
N GLY A 220 11.46 1.87 -2.76
CA GLY A 220 12.91 2.05 -2.88
C GLY A 220 13.35 3.20 -3.78
N PHE A 221 12.53 4.23 -3.98
CA PHE A 221 12.93 5.40 -4.77
C PHE A 221 13.52 6.49 -3.83
N ASP A 222 14.54 7.20 -4.30
CA ASP A 222 15.33 8.26 -3.63
C ASP A 222 16.48 7.84 -2.69
N TYR A 223 17.55 8.64 -2.73
CA TYR A 223 18.87 8.46 -2.11
C TYR A 223 18.89 8.72 -0.59
N ASN A 224 17.76 9.17 -0.02
CA ASN A 224 17.66 9.67 1.35
C ASN A 224 17.07 8.67 2.35
N GLN A 225 16.91 7.40 1.99
CA GLN A 225 16.19 6.43 2.83
C GLN A 225 16.87 6.10 4.17
N HIS A 226 18.06 6.64 4.44
CA HIS A 226 18.85 6.28 5.62
C HIS A 226 18.22 6.68 6.96
N GLY A 227 17.41 7.75 7.04
CA GLY A 227 16.92 8.23 8.34
C GLY A 227 16.02 7.22 9.06
N LEU A 228 14.79 7.05 8.57
CA LEU A 228 13.81 6.17 9.20
C LEU A 228 14.15 4.69 9.00
N LEU A 229 14.68 4.30 7.84
CA LEU A 229 15.00 2.90 7.53
C LEU A 229 16.00 2.29 8.51
N VAL A 230 17.00 3.05 8.97
CA VAL A 230 17.97 2.59 9.98
C VAL A 230 17.30 2.33 11.34
N ARG A 231 16.17 3.00 11.61
CA ARG A 231 15.41 2.89 12.86
C ARG A 231 14.31 1.82 12.80
N LEU A 232 13.78 1.51 11.62
CA LEU A 232 12.69 0.53 11.47
C LEU A 232 12.98 -0.84 12.13
N PRO A 233 14.19 -1.43 12.06
CA PRO A 233 14.49 -2.69 12.75
C PRO A 233 14.26 -2.62 14.27
N ASP A 234 14.42 -1.44 14.87
CA ASP A 234 14.25 -1.24 16.31
C ASP A 234 12.80 -0.91 16.69
N LEU A 235 12.01 -0.40 15.73
CA LEU A 235 10.64 0.05 15.92
C LEU A 235 9.60 -1.02 15.57
N CYS A 236 9.80 -1.75 14.48
CA CYS A 236 8.87 -2.74 13.94
C CYS A 236 9.44 -4.15 14.10
N LYS A 237 8.92 -4.92 15.07
CA LYS A 237 9.43 -6.27 15.42
C LYS A 237 8.40 -7.39 15.24
N ASN A 238 7.22 -7.06 14.72
CA ASN A 238 6.09 -7.96 14.57
C ASN A 238 5.59 -8.02 13.12
N ILE A 239 6.47 -7.73 12.15
CA ILE A 239 6.11 -7.77 10.74
C ILE A 239 5.95 -9.24 10.32
N GLU A 240 4.79 -9.54 9.76
CA GLU A 240 4.43 -10.82 9.17
C GLU A 240 4.49 -10.76 7.64
N TYR A 241 4.23 -9.59 7.04
CA TYR A 241 4.21 -9.39 5.59
C TYR A 241 5.09 -8.19 5.22
N LEU A 242 6.15 -8.43 4.44
CA LEU A 242 7.08 -7.40 4.01
C LEU A 242 7.02 -7.24 2.49
N HIS A 243 6.66 -6.04 2.02
CA HIS A 243 6.70 -5.70 0.61
C HIS A 243 7.86 -4.72 0.36
N LEU A 244 8.71 -5.04 -0.59
CA LEU A 244 9.84 -4.22 -1.03
C LEU A 244 9.65 -3.90 -2.50
N ARG A 245 9.48 -2.62 -2.86
CA ARG A 245 9.22 -2.20 -4.24
C ARG A 245 10.29 -1.23 -4.74
N GLY A 246 10.76 -1.34 -5.98
CA GLY A 246 11.49 -0.27 -6.64
C GLY A 246 12.90 0.01 -6.09
N TRP A 247 13.64 -1.01 -5.65
CA TRP A 247 14.97 -0.83 -5.05
C TRP A 247 16.08 -0.96 -6.10
N TYR A 248 16.62 0.16 -6.60
CA TYR A 248 17.60 0.17 -7.70
C TYR A 248 19.05 0.36 -7.27
N GLY A 249 19.29 0.74 -6.01
CA GLY A 249 20.63 1.11 -5.57
C GLY A 249 21.03 2.49 -6.09
N HIS A 250 22.33 2.79 -6.06
CA HIS A 250 22.84 4.10 -6.44
C HIS A 250 23.12 4.19 -7.95
N HIS A 251 22.64 5.26 -8.60
CA HIS A 251 22.90 5.51 -10.02
C HIS A 251 24.33 6.08 -10.21
N PRO A 252 25.16 5.55 -11.13
CA PRO A 252 26.56 5.93 -11.31
C PRO A 252 26.83 7.37 -11.80
N GLN A 253 25.81 8.23 -11.93
CA GLN A 253 26.01 9.61 -12.38
C GLN A 253 26.39 10.60 -11.26
N ASN A 254 26.42 10.16 -9.99
CA ASN A 254 26.78 10.98 -8.82
C ASN A 254 28.04 10.47 -8.09
N GLU A 255 29.08 10.08 -8.84
CA GLU A 255 30.35 9.56 -8.30
C GLU A 255 31.18 10.59 -7.50
N GLY A 256 30.79 11.87 -7.46
CA GLY A 256 31.62 12.94 -6.89
C GLY A 256 31.75 12.97 -5.37
N THR A 257 30.86 12.34 -4.59
CA THR A 257 30.81 12.66 -3.13
C THR A 257 30.34 11.55 -2.18
N ILE A 258 30.18 10.30 -2.63
CA ILE A 258 29.62 9.24 -1.78
C ILE A 258 30.66 8.16 -1.47
N THR A 259 31.03 8.05 -0.20
CA THR A 259 31.95 7.02 0.30
C THR A 259 31.32 5.62 0.19
N SER A 260 32.14 4.57 0.04
CA SER A 260 31.68 3.17 0.00
C SER A 260 30.80 2.77 1.20
N LEU A 261 31.01 3.40 2.36
CA LEU A 261 30.24 3.21 3.60
C LEU A 261 28.77 3.65 3.51
N GLN A 262 28.48 4.70 2.72
CA GLN A 262 27.11 5.18 2.52
C GLN A 262 26.33 4.31 1.51
N LYS A 263 27.04 3.65 0.59
CA LYS A 263 26.47 2.77 -0.45
C LYS A 263 25.71 1.57 0.14
N ASP A 264 26.06 1.13 1.36
CA ASP A 264 25.52 -0.08 2.00
C ASP A 264 24.52 0.17 3.12
N ALA A 265 24.27 1.42 3.54
CA ALA A 265 23.43 1.68 4.72
C ALA A 265 21.98 1.20 4.54
N ALA A 266 21.42 1.36 3.34
CA ALA A 266 20.09 0.82 3.01
C ALA A 266 20.08 -0.72 3.01
N ALA A 267 21.09 -1.35 2.39
CA ALA A 267 21.26 -2.79 2.35
C ALA A 267 21.37 -3.40 3.76
N ILE A 268 22.21 -2.80 4.60
CA ILE A 268 22.40 -3.18 6.00
C ILE A 268 21.09 -3.02 6.78
N SER A 269 20.36 -1.93 6.55
CA SER A 269 19.11 -1.67 7.26
C SER A 269 18.00 -2.65 6.86
N LEU A 270 17.86 -2.99 5.57
CA LEU A 270 16.93 -4.03 5.12
C LEU A 270 17.30 -5.41 5.67
N ARG A 271 18.59 -5.75 5.67
CA ARG A 271 19.10 -6.99 6.30
C ARG A 271 18.72 -7.02 7.78
N ARG A 272 19.00 -5.95 8.52
CA ARG A 272 18.66 -5.83 9.95
C ARG A 272 17.15 -5.91 10.18
N LEU A 273 16.35 -5.28 9.30
CA LEU A 273 14.90 -5.29 9.40
C LEU A 273 14.36 -6.71 9.31
N ILE A 274 14.78 -7.49 8.31
CA ILE A 274 14.37 -8.89 8.16
C ILE A 274 14.79 -9.71 9.37
N LYS A 275 16.05 -9.58 9.81
CA LYS A 275 16.57 -10.33 10.98
C LYS A 275 15.87 -9.97 12.30
N ALA A 276 15.34 -8.76 12.42
CA ALA A 276 14.64 -8.31 13.63
C ALA A 276 13.23 -8.89 13.78
N GLN A 277 12.67 -9.52 12.73
CA GLN A 277 11.32 -10.06 12.77
C GLN A 277 11.26 -11.42 13.45
N LYS A 278 10.19 -11.65 14.22
CA LYS A 278 9.97 -12.90 14.96
C LYS A 278 9.28 -13.98 14.12
N SER A 279 8.47 -13.56 13.16
CA SER A 279 7.55 -14.45 12.44
C SER A 279 7.21 -13.90 11.06
N LEU A 280 8.21 -13.56 10.24
CA LEU A 280 7.96 -13.12 8.88
C LEU A 280 7.34 -14.27 8.06
N ILE A 281 6.12 -14.09 7.57
CA ILE A 281 5.32 -15.08 6.84
C ILE A 281 5.53 -14.93 5.33
N SER A 282 5.52 -13.69 4.84
CA SER A 282 5.63 -13.41 3.40
C SER A 282 6.62 -12.28 3.13
N LEU A 283 7.43 -12.45 2.10
CA LEU A 283 8.24 -11.38 1.53
C LEU A 283 7.97 -11.28 0.01
N ASP A 284 7.58 -10.09 -0.42
CA ASP A 284 7.23 -9.78 -1.80
C ASP A 284 8.14 -8.67 -2.33
N MET A 285 8.91 -8.97 -3.37
CA MET A 285 9.84 -8.05 -4.02
C MET A 285 9.32 -7.68 -5.40
N ILE A 286 9.22 -6.38 -5.67
CA ILE A 286 8.67 -5.85 -6.94
C ILE A 286 9.66 -4.85 -7.52
N ASP A 287 10.09 -5.04 -8.76
CA ASP A 287 10.90 -4.06 -9.49
C ASP A 287 12.20 -3.69 -8.74
N CYS A 288 12.88 -4.70 -8.21
CA CYS A 288 14.13 -4.54 -7.44
C CYS A 288 15.34 -4.98 -8.26
N LYS A 289 16.40 -4.17 -8.25
CA LYS A 289 17.68 -4.43 -8.93
C LYS A 289 18.90 -4.39 -8.00
N ALA A 290 18.73 -3.97 -6.75
CA ALA A 290 19.81 -3.85 -5.77
C ALA A 290 19.49 -4.54 -4.44
N TYR A 291 20.54 -4.73 -3.64
CA TYR A 291 20.50 -5.25 -2.26
C TYR A 291 19.98 -6.68 -2.10
N LEU A 292 19.72 -7.39 -3.20
CA LEU A 292 19.14 -8.73 -3.22
C LEU A 292 19.94 -9.73 -2.38
N GLY A 293 21.27 -9.72 -2.50
CA GLY A 293 22.13 -10.60 -1.71
C GLY A 293 21.99 -10.38 -0.19
N HIS A 294 21.84 -9.13 0.26
CA HIS A 294 21.63 -8.81 1.67
C HIS A 294 20.25 -9.25 2.17
N ILE A 295 19.22 -9.10 1.33
CA ILE A 295 17.85 -9.50 1.64
C ILE A 295 17.77 -11.03 1.71
N ILE A 296 18.24 -11.72 0.68
CA ILE A 296 18.18 -13.20 0.57
C ILE A 296 19.02 -13.86 1.66
N SER A 297 20.23 -13.35 1.95
CA SER A 297 21.06 -13.89 3.03
C SER A 297 20.51 -13.65 4.44
N ALA A 298 19.50 -12.79 4.61
CA ALA A 298 18.83 -12.57 5.90
C ALA A 298 17.67 -13.53 6.15
N LEU A 299 17.20 -14.23 5.11
CA LEU A 299 16.07 -15.16 5.21
C LEU A 299 16.39 -16.40 6.04
N ASP A 300 17.68 -16.68 6.28
CA ASP A 300 18.16 -17.69 7.22
C ASP A 300 17.52 -17.58 8.61
N THR A 301 17.36 -16.33 9.08
CA THR A 301 16.71 -16.02 10.36
C THR A 301 15.21 -16.27 10.38
N GLN A 302 14.58 -16.44 9.21
CA GLN A 302 13.14 -16.63 9.03
C GLN A 302 12.82 -18.06 8.52
N SER A 303 13.76 -19.00 8.65
CA SER A 303 13.66 -20.38 8.15
C SER A 303 12.43 -21.14 8.66
N ILE A 304 11.98 -20.84 9.88
CA ILE A 304 10.82 -21.50 10.53
C ILE A 304 9.49 -20.77 10.31
N SER A 305 9.51 -19.53 9.81
CA SER A 305 8.35 -18.64 9.71
C SER A 305 7.95 -18.32 8.27
N LEU A 306 8.90 -18.23 7.35
CA LEU A 306 8.62 -17.84 5.97
C LEU A 306 7.81 -18.93 5.26
N ARG A 307 6.67 -18.53 4.69
CA ARG A 307 5.73 -19.38 3.94
C ARG A 307 5.63 -18.97 2.48
N GLN A 308 5.83 -17.70 2.16
CA GLN A 308 5.69 -17.19 0.81
C GLN A 308 6.85 -16.26 0.44
N MET A 309 7.39 -16.47 -0.75
CA MET A 309 8.38 -15.60 -1.36
C MET A 309 7.95 -15.27 -2.78
N LYS A 310 7.83 -13.98 -3.10
CA LYS A 310 7.51 -13.51 -4.45
C LYS A 310 8.59 -12.59 -4.97
N PHE A 311 8.99 -12.82 -6.22
CA PHE A 311 9.84 -11.94 -6.99
C PHE A 311 9.09 -11.53 -8.25
N ARG A 312 8.93 -10.22 -8.46
CA ARG A 312 8.23 -9.65 -9.61
C ARG A 312 9.09 -8.57 -10.24
N LEU A 313 9.41 -8.67 -11.53
CA LEU A 313 10.27 -7.73 -12.24
C LEU A 313 11.64 -7.54 -11.55
N VAL A 314 12.14 -8.58 -10.87
CA VAL A 314 13.41 -8.52 -10.13
C VAL A 314 14.57 -8.83 -11.06
N ASP A 315 15.60 -8.00 -11.01
CA ASP A 315 16.89 -8.20 -11.69
C ASP A 315 17.90 -8.78 -10.71
N PHE A 316 18.19 -10.07 -10.84
CA PHE A 316 19.14 -10.79 -9.98
C PHE A 316 20.61 -10.55 -10.33
N LYS A 317 20.92 -9.59 -11.22
CA LYS A 317 22.30 -9.18 -11.48
C LYS A 317 23.02 -8.88 -10.16
N ASP A 318 24.25 -9.38 -10.04
CA ASP A 318 25.11 -9.24 -8.85
C ASP A 318 24.54 -9.85 -7.56
N CYS A 319 23.48 -10.68 -7.64
CA CYS A 319 23.00 -11.45 -6.50
C CYS A 319 23.94 -12.64 -6.19
N GLY A 320 24.17 -12.87 -4.90
CA GLY A 320 24.87 -14.07 -4.43
C GLY A 320 24.01 -15.34 -4.50
N PRO A 321 24.57 -16.49 -4.06
CA PRO A 321 23.81 -17.73 -3.88
C PRO A 321 22.60 -17.55 -2.96
N TRP A 322 21.53 -18.28 -3.24
CA TRP A 322 20.27 -18.19 -2.49
C TRP A 322 20.27 -19.06 -1.22
N ASP A 323 21.39 -19.06 -0.49
CA ASP A 323 21.60 -19.90 0.69
C ASP A 323 20.55 -19.65 1.77
N GLY A 324 20.26 -18.37 2.07
CA GLY A 324 19.27 -18.02 3.08
C GLY A 324 17.87 -18.51 2.73
N LEU A 325 17.47 -18.43 1.45
CA LEU A 325 16.17 -18.94 0.98
C LEU A 325 16.12 -20.48 1.03
N ALA A 326 17.24 -21.15 0.76
CA ALA A 326 17.33 -22.61 0.81
C ALA A 326 17.10 -23.20 2.22
N THR A 327 17.27 -22.40 3.26
CA THR A 327 16.98 -22.80 4.65
C THR A 327 15.50 -22.69 5.04
N CYS A 328 14.65 -22.08 4.21
CA CYS A 328 13.24 -21.85 4.52
C CYS A 328 12.39 -23.11 4.30
N HIS A 329 12.53 -24.11 5.17
CA HIS A 329 11.85 -25.41 5.03
C HIS A 329 10.32 -25.36 5.15
N ARG A 330 9.76 -24.27 5.68
CA ARG A 330 8.30 -24.04 5.77
C ARG A 330 7.73 -23.30 4.56
N LEU A 331 8.53 -23.05 3.53
CA LEU A 331 8.09 -22.34 2.34
C LEU A 331 7.00 -23.17 1.62
N LYS A 332 5.84 -22.56 1.40
CA LYS A 332 4.68 -23.13 0.71
C LYS A 332 4.56 -22.61 -0.72
N LYS A 333 4.88 -21.33 -0.93
CA LYS A 333 4.72 -20.65 -2.21
C LYS A 333 5.99 -19.91 -2.61
N LEU A 334 6.49 -20.21 -3.80
CA LEU A 334 7.63 -19.52 -4.38
C LEU A 334 7.28 -19.06 -5.80
N GLU A 335 7.26 -17.76 -6.03
CA GLU A 335 6.79 -17.19 -7.28
C GLU A 335 7.83 -16.26 -7.92
N PHE A 336 8.06 -16.44 -9.21
CA PHE A 336 8.90 -15.60 -10.05
C PHE A 336 8.09 -15.08 -11.22
N TRP A 337 8.00 -13.76 -11.37
CA TRP A 337 7.26 -13.11 -12.44
C TRP A 337 8.17 -12.12 -13.15
N PHE A 338 8.46 -12.37 -14.42
CA PHE A 338 9.27 -11.51 -15.29
C PHE A 338 10.63 -11.14 -14.68
N CYS A 339 11.26 -12.09 -13.98
CA CYS A 339 12.59 -11.92 -13.40
C CYS A 339 13.70 -12.15 -14.44
N LYS A 340 14.85 -11.49 -14.25
CA LYS A 340 16.03 -11.65 -15.11
C LYS A 340 17.31 -11.81 -14.28
N GLY A 341 18.41 -12.22 -14.93
CA GLY A 341 19.72 -12.33 -14.27
C GLY A 341 19.89 -13.55 -13.36
N ILE A 342 18.98 -14.52 -13.38
CA ILE A 342 19.08 -15.75 -12.59
C ILE A 342 20.17 -16.65 -13.19
N THR A 343 21.17 -17.04 -12.39
CA THR A 343 22.28 -17.90 -12.81
C THR A 343 22.28 -19.22 -12.04
N GLN A 344 22.95 -20.24 -12.59
CA GLN A 344 23.11 -21.55 -11.93
C GLN A 344 23.71 -21.43 -10.51
N LYS A 345 24.74 -20.60 -10.38
CA LYS A 345 25.40 -20.35 -9.09
C LYS A 345 24.42 -19.83 -8.03
N MET A 346 23.45 -19.02 -8.44
CA MET A 346 22.44 -18.46 -7.53
C MET A 346 21.48 -19.54 -7.01
N ILE A 347 21.04 -20.44 -7.90
CA ILE A 347 19.99 -21.43 -7.61
C ILE A 347 20.51 -22.74 -7.02
N ASN A 348 21.81 -23.04 -7.14
CA ASN A 348 22.42 -24.28 -6.61
C ASN A 348 21.94 -24.61 -5.17
N PRO A 349 21.87 -23.66 -4.23
CA PRO A 349 21.37 -23.93 -2.88
C PRO A 349 19.91 -24.43 -2.85
N LEU A 350 19.04 -23.95 -3.75
CA LEU A 350 17.66 -24.44 -3.85
C LEU A 350 17.62 -25.86 -4.41
N ILE A 351 18.46 -26.18 -5.40
CA ILE A 351 18.50 -27.51 -6.03
C ILE A 351 18.89 -28.58 -5.02
N HIS A 352 19.84 -28.27 -4.13
CA HIS A 352 20.28 -29.18 -3.07
C HIS A 352 19.50 -29.03 -1.76
N GLY A 353 18.58 -28.07 -1.69
CA GLY A 353 17.73 -27.80 -0.53
C GLY A 353 16.54 -28.76 -0.42
N THR A 354 15.87 -28.74 0.73
CA THR A 354 14.66 -29.53 0.98
C THR A 354 13.49 -28.63 1.36
N PHE A 355 12.36 -28.79 0.67
CA PHE A 355 11.15 -27.98 0.87
C PHE A 355 9.93 -28.89 1.04
N PRO A 356 9.75 -29.49 2.23
CA PRO A 356 8.69 -30.49 2.47
C PRO A 356 7.27 -29.93 2.42
N GLU A 357 7.10 -28.61 2.63
CA GLU A 357 5.78 -27.94 2.61
C GLU A 357 5.51 -27.17 1.32
N LEU A 358 6.38 -27.29 0.30
CA LEU A 358 6.24 -26.52 -0.93
C LEU A 358 5.04 -27.04 -1.72
N GLU A 359 4.01 -26.20 -1.83
CA GLU A 359 2.75 -26.49 -2.50
C GLU A 359 2.72 -25.89 -3.91
N GLU A 360 3.40 -24.77 -4.12
CA GLU A 360 3.29 -23.98 -5.34
C GLU A 360 4.63 -23.34 -5.71
N VAL A 361 5.13 -23.66 -6.91
CA VAL A 361 6.23 -22.94 -7.55
C VAL A 361 5.75 -22.39 -8.88
N LYS A 362 5.78 -21.07 -9.05
CA LYS A 362 5.39 -20.41 -10.30
C LYS A 362 6.55 -19.68 -10.91
N MET A 363 6.74 -19.86 -12.22
CA MET A 363 7.68 -19.05 -12.99
C MET A 363 7.01 -18.56 -14.27
N LEU A 364 6.79 -17.25 -14.35
CA LEU A 364 6.46 -16.54 -15.58
C LEU A 364 7.70 -15.77 -16.00
N GLN A 365 8.21 -16.00 -17.21
CA GLN A 365 9.51 -15.44 -17.63
C GLN A 365 9.49 -14.88 -19.05
N TYR A 366 10.41 -13.93 -19.30
CA TYR A 366 10.88 -13.59 -20.64
C TYR A 366 12.09 -14.48 -21.00
N GLY A 367 12.11 -15.04 -22.21
CA GLY A 367 13.31 -15.70 -22.76
C GLY A 367 13.69 -17.06 -22.16
N LYS A 368 14.96 -17.47 -22.32
CA LYS A 368 15.49 -18.75 -21.81
C LYS A 368 15.92 -18.61 -20.34
N SER A 369 15.40 -19.47 -19.48
CA SER A 369 15.90 -19.65 -18.10
C SER A 369 16.99 -20.71 -18.07
N CYS A 370 17.77 -20.74 -16.99
CA CYS A 370 18.74 -21.79 -16.75
C CYS A 370 18.04 -23.16 -16.72
N GLU A 371 18.56 -24.12 -17.48
CA GLU A 371 17.91 -25.43 -17.68
C GLU A 371 17.71 -26.18 -16.36
N GLU A 372 18.71 -26.16 -15.48
CA GLU A 372 18.60 -26.85 -14.19
C GLU A 372 17.52 -26.20 -13.30
N PHE A 373 17.28 -24.90 -13.43
CA PHE A 373 16.18 -24.24 -12.72
C PHE A 373 14.82 -24.73 -13.22
N ARG A 374 14.67 -24.90 -14.53
CA ARG A 374 13.44 -25.43 -15.14
C ARG A 374 13.19 -26.85 -14.65
N ILE A 375 14.23 -27.69 -14.65
CA ILE A 375 14.16 -29.06 -14.14
C ILE A 375 13.73 -29.06 -12.67
N TRP A 376 14.35 -28.23 -11.84
CA TRP A 376 13.99 -28.12 -10.42
C TRP A 376 12.54 -27.68 -10.21
N ILE A 377 12.06 -26.66 -10.92
CA ILE A 377 10.66 -26.19 -10.83
C ILE A 377 9.70 -27.32 -11.23
N ASN A 378 9.97 -28.02 -12.34
CA ASN A 378 9.13 -29.12 -12.80
C ASN A 378 9.09 -30.27 -11.78
N ASN A 379 10.23 -30.60 -11.15
CA ASN A 379 10.31 -31.62 -10.10
C ASN A 379 9.50 -31.26 -8.85
N MET A 380 9.27 -29.97 -8.60
CA MET A 380 8.47 -29.45 -7.48
C MET A 380 6.98 -29.29 -7.83
N ASN A 381 6.48 -29.94 -8.91
CA ASN A 381 5.14 -29.73 -9.47
C ASN A 381 4.83 -28.25 -9.79
N GLY A 382 5.85 -27.45 -10.08
CA GLY A 382 5.72 -26.05 -10.41
C GLY A 382 5.18 -25.82 -11.82
N THR A 383 4.53 -24.67 -12.03
CA THR A 383 4.04 -24.25 -13.35
C THR A 383 4.98 -23.23 -13.96
N ILE A 384 5.42 -23.48 -15.20
CA ILE A 384 6.20 -22.54 -16.00
C ILE A 384 5.35 -22.06 -17.16
N ASN A 385 4.96 -20.79 -17.13
CA ASN A 385 4.27 -20.16 -18.26
C ASN A 385 5.29 -19.30 -19.03
N LYS A 386 5.27 -19.40 -20.36
CA LYS A 386 5.99 -18.48 -21.24
C LYS A 386 4.94 -17.58 -21.88
N GLU A 387 5.12 -16.27 -21.77
CA GLU A 387 4.44 -15.34 -22.68
C GLU A 387 5.35 -15.17 -23.90
N GLU A 388 4.85 -15.57 -25.07
CA GLU A 388 5.40 -15.11 -26.35
C GLU A 388 5.02 -13.63 -26.49
N ILE A 389 5.99 -12.72 -26.53
CA ILE A 389 5.74 -11.36 -26.99
C ILE A 389 6.61 -11.10 -28.21
N LEU A 390 5.92 -10.57 -29.23
CA LEU A 390 6.42 -9.93 -30.45
C LEU A 390 7.73 -9.19 -30.18
N GLU A 391 8.73 -9.55 -30.97
CA GLU A 391 10.04 -8.90 -31.00
C GLU A 391 9.87 -7.38 -31.05
N ASP A 392 10.28 -6.70 -29.97
CA ASP A 392 10.61 -5.29 -30.07
C ASP A 392 11.94 -5.25 -30.84
N SER A 393 11.86 -4.71 -32.04
CA SER A 393 12.95 -4.62 -33.00
C SER A 393 14.20 -4.03 -32.35
N THR A 394 15.29 -4.79 -32.43
CA THR A 394 16.65 -4.33 -32.22
C THR A 394 16.94 -3.11 -33.10
N ASP A 395 17.10 -1.94 -32.51
CA ASP A 395 17.96 -0.90 -33.08
C ASP A 395 19.41 -1.24 -32.72
N ASP A 396 19.96 -2.21 -33.44
CA ASP A 396 21.39 -2.27 -33.73
C ASP A 396 21.64 -1.32 -34.91
N ILE A 397 22.15 -0.12 -34.63
CA ILE A 397 22.95 0.60 -35.63
C ILE A 397 24.40 0.51 -35.17
N ALA A 398 25.09 -0.42 -35.81
CA ALA A 398 26.53 -0.41 -35.95
C ALA A 398 26.95 0.84 -36.75
N GLU A 399 27.89 1.60 -36.21
CA GLU A 399 28.81 2.40 -37.05
C GLU A 399 30.24 2.06 -36.62
N SER A 400 30.82 1.14 -37.38
CA SER A 400 32.26 1.01 -37.52
C SER A 400 32.71 1.82 -38.73
N GLN A 401 33.67 2.72 -38.49
CA GLN A 401 34.76 3.17 -39.40
C GLN A 401 34.37 3.94 -40.68
N ASP A 402 34.88 5.16 -40.83
CA ASP A 402 36.03 5.39 -41.73
C ASP A 402 36.70 6.77 -41.59
N GLU A 403 38.03 6.72 -41.73
CA GLU A 403 38.97 7.68 -42.35
C GLU A 403 39.03 9.16 -41.92
N SER A 404 40.08 9.53 -41.15
CA SER A 404 41.27 10.26 -41.66
C SER A 404 42.23 10.62 -40.53
#